data_AF-V6LRC6-F1
#
_entry.id   AF-V6LRC6-F1
#
_cell.length_a   1.000
_cell.length_b   1.000
_cell.length_c   1.000
_cell.angle_alpha   90.00
_cell.angle_beta   90.00
_cell.angle_gamma   90.00
#
_symmetry.space_group_name_H-M   'P 1'
#
loop_
_entity.id
_entity.type
_entity.pdbx_description
1 polymer ?
#
loop_
_entity_poly.entity_id
_entity_poly.type
_entity_poly.pdbx_seq_one_letter_code
_entity_poly.pdbx_strand_id
1 'polypeptide(L)'
;MNLPSSSNESSDESIQPYTPSEENYQALISIITNEVSCPEILPYTNYIDAVLNFAKNLPQNPQNQFNSNRIVQLLSIYINARIEKIERLALFYQQNLSSNEKILAEQIGRVQQTVMKDVLSNIQERVSFDMHSFVEEDFINAKSQILEIINKFKVFCRFLEPGHIDDDIIQQGVQRLIEYGKIRDKLINGQCVIIGFADPWN
;
A
#
# COMPACT_ATOMS: atom_id res chain seq x y z
N MET A 1 8.89 -23.93 35.81
CA MET A 1 7.83 -23.41 34.93
C MET A 1 8.49 -23.05 33.62
N ASN A 2 8.27 -23.85 32.58
CA ASN A 2 8.86 -23.65 31.25
C ASN A 2 7.93 -22.75 30.43
N LEU A 3 8.46 -21.68 29.88
CA LEU A 3 7.80 -20.85 28.86
C LEU A 3 7.65 -21.67 27.57
N PRO A 4 6.52 -21.60 26.86
CA PRO A 4 6.43 -22.17 25.53
C PRO A 4 7.15 -21.23 24.56
N SER A 5 8.24 -21.72 23.97
CA SER A 5 8.83 -21.16 22.77
C SER A 5 7.87 -21.39 21.60
N SER A 6 7.14 -20.35 21.21
CA SER A 6 6.38 -20.34 19.96
C SER A 6 7.36 -20.29 18.80
N SER A 7 7.55 -21.44 18.16
CA SER A 7 8.09 -21.53 16.80
C SER A 7 7.14 -20.81 15.84
N ASN A 8 7.44 -19.55 15.54
CA ASN A 8 6.89 -18.91 14.35
C ASN A 8 7.61 -19.53 13.15
N GLU A 9 7.02 -20.59 12.61
CA GLU A 9 7.24 -21.02 11.24
C GLU A 9 6.64 -19.94 10.31
N SER A 10 7.39 -18.87 10.06
CA SER A 10 7.13 -18.02 8.90
C SER A 10 7.81 -18.70 7.72
N SER A 11 6.99 -19.22 6.81
CA SER A 11 7.39 -19.73 5.50
C SER A 11 8.48 -18.86 4.89
N ASP A 12 9.63 -19.48 4.70
CA ASP A 12 10.81 -18.95 4.01
C ASP A 12 10.46 -18.82 2.51
N GLU A 13 9.64 -17.82 2.17
CA GLU A 13 9.56 -17.35 0.79
C GLU A 13 10.94 -16.76 0.46
N SER A 14 11.79 -17.60 -0.13
CA SER A 14 13.12 -17.20 -0.58
C SER A 14 12.97 -15.93 -1.41
N ILE A 15 13.47 -14.81 -0.88
CA ILE A 15 13.49 -13.52 -1.59
C ILE A 15 14.32 -13.76 -2.85
N GLN A 16 13.65 -13.85 -4.00
CA GLN A 16 14.34 -13.93 -5.29
C GLN A 16 15.23 -12.68 -5.41
N PRO A 17 16.55 -12.84 -5.63
CA PRO A 17 17.45 -11.70 -5.65
C PRO A 17 17.11 -10.78 -6.83
N TYR A 18 17.01 -9.47 -6.57
CA TYR A 18 16.83 -8.49 -7.63
C TYR A 18 18.06 -8.49 -8.53
N THR A 19 17.84 -8.71 -9.82
CA THR A 19 18.88 -8.58 -10.84
C THR A 19 18.63 -7.32 -11.67
N PRO A 20 19.64 -6.48 -11.93
CA PRO A 20 19.45 -5.29 -12.75
C PRO A 20 19.20 -5.71 -14.21
N SER A 21 17.96 -5.60 -14.63
CA SER A 21 17.50 -5.76 -16.01
C SER A 21 16.46 -4.69 -16.33
N GLU A 22 16.24 -4.41 -17.62
CA GLU A 22 15.18 -3.50 -18.05
C GLU A 22 13.82 -3.96 -17.54
N GLU A 23 13.54 -5.27 -17.62
CA GLU A 23 12.29 -5.88 -17.13
C GLU A 23 12.07 -5.63 -15.64
N ASN A 24 13.09 -5.85 -14.80
CA ASN A 24 13.00 -5.63 -13.36
C ASN A 24 12.88 -4.13 -13.00
N TYR A 25 13.50 -3.26 -13.78
CA TYR A 25 13.34 -1.82 -13.62
C TYR A 25 11.91 -1.36 -13.98
N GLN A 26 11.34 -1.90 -15.06
CA GLN A 26 9.94 -1.63 -15.45
C GLN A 26 8.95 -2.21 -14.44
N ALA A 27 9.23 -3.38 -13.87
CA ALA A 27 8.43 -3.94 -12.78
C ALA A 27 8.46 -3.05 -11.54
N LEU A 28 9.64 -2.54 -11.16
CA LEU A 28 9.78 -1.58 -10.05
C LEU A 28 8.98 -0.30 -10.33
N ILE A 29 9.11 0.29 -11.52
CA ILE A 29 8.32 1.47 -11.91
C ILE A 29 6.82 1.16 -11.81
N SER A 30 6.37 0.02 -12.31
CA SER A 30 4.95 -0.36 -12.29
C SER A 30 4.41 -0.49 -10.86
N ILE A 31 5.16 -1.14 -9.96
CA ILE A 31 4.81 -1.23 -8.54
C ILE A 31 4.68 0.16 -7.92
N ILE A 32 5.63 1.05 -8.19
CA ILE A 32 5.65 2.40 -7.63
C ILE A 32 4.53 3.25 -8.20
N THR A 33 4.31 3.22 -9.52
CA THR A 33 3.23 3.94 -10.16
C THR A 33 1.87 3.46 -9.64
N ASN A 34 1.69 2.15 -9.48
CA ASN A 34 0.48 1.59 -8.89
C ASN A 34 0.29 2.05 -7.45
N GLU A 35 1.34 2.02 -6.61
CA GLU A 35 1.26 2.50 -5.24
C GLU A 35 0.92 3.99 -5.22
N VAL A 36 1.62 4.84 -5.95
CA VAL A 36 1.31 6.29 -6.03
C VAL A 36 -0.12 6.53 -6.52
N SER A 37 -0.60 5.70 -7.44
CA SER A 37 -1.87 5.91 -8.14
C SER A 37 -3.06 5.11 -7.60
N CYS A 38 -2.88 4.36 -6.51
CA CYS A 38 -3.94 3.53 -5.95
C CYS A 38 -4.64 4.27 -4.78
N PRO A 39 -5.99 4.24 -4.70
CA PRO A 39 -6.73 4.82 -3.57
C PRO A 39 -6.55 4.08 -2.24
N GLU A 40 -6.01 2.85 -2.25
CA GLU A 40 -5.70 2.06 -1.05
C GLU A 40 -4.19 1.79 -0.92
N ILE A 41 -3.78 1.33 0.27
CA ILE A 41 -2.44 0.77 0.48
C ILE A 41 -2.40 -0.60 -0.19
N LEU A 42 -1.56 -0.77 -1.22
CA LEU A 42 -1.42 -2.08 -1.88
C LEU A 42 -0.66 -3.07 -0.99
N PRO A 43 -0.81 -4.38 -1.18
CA PRO A 43 -0.02 -5.38 -0.45
C PRO A 43 1.49 -5.10 -0.59
N TYR A 44 2.19 -5.04 0.54
CA TYR A 44 3.65 -4.94 0.54
C TYR A 44 4.25 -6.19 -0.14
N THR A 45 5.23 -5.98 -1.02
CA THR A 45 5.87 -7.07 -1.76
C THR A 45 7.31 -7.28 -1.29
N ASN A 46 7.72 -8.53 -1.18
CA ASN A 46 9.11 -8.93 -0.91
C ASN A 46 10.09 -8.47 -2.01
N TYR A 47 9.59 -8.10 -3.19
CA TYR A 47 10.37 -7.49 -4.26
C TYR A 47 11.01 -6.16 -3.83
N ILE A 48 10.32 -5.35 -3.01
CA ILE A 48 10.89 -4.09 -2.49
C ILE A 48 12.10 -4.37 -1.59
N ASP A 49 12.05 -5.43 -0.79
CA ASP A 49 13.19 -5.87 0.04
C ASP A 49 14.37 -6.32 -0.84
N ALA A 50 14.10 -7.05 -1.92
CA ALA A 50 15.11 -7.46 -2.88
C ALA A 50 15.81 -6.25 -3.53
N VAL A 51 15.05 -5.22 -3.95
CA VAL A 51 15.58 -3.98 -4.52
C VAL A 51 16.40 -3.19 -3.50
N LEU A 52 15.92 -3.08 -2.26
CA LEU A 52 16.64 -2.44 -1.16
C LEU A 52 17.97 -3.14 -0.86
N ASN A 53 17.95 -4.47 -0.80
CA ASN A 53 19.15 -5.28 -0.57
C ASN A 53 20.13 -5.14 -1.73
N PHE A 54 19.66 -5.12 -2.98
CA PHE A 54 20.51 -4.85 -4.13
C PHE A 54 21.14 -3.46 -4.05
N ALA A 55 20.35 -2.41 -3.80
CA ALA A 55 20.84 -1.04 -3.71
C ALA A 55 21.92 -0.85 -2.63
N LYS A 56 21.77 -1.52 -1.48
CA LYS A 56 22.75 -1.50 -0.38
C LYS A 56 24.08 -2.19 -0.75
N ASN A 57 24.03 -3.24 -1.55
CA ASN A 57 25.18 -4.07 -1.88
C ASN A 57 25.87 -3.69 -3.20
N LEU A 58 25.38 -2.66 -3.91
CA LEU A 58 25.99 -2.17 -5.13
C LEU A 58 27.41 -1.61 -4.86
N PRO A 59 28.44 -2.08 -5.58
CA PRO A 59 29.79 -1.54 -5.43
C PRO A 59 29.82 -0.07 -5.87
N GLN A 60 30.46 0.78 -5.08
CA GLN A 60 30.54 2.21 -5.32
C GLN A 60 31.50 2.53 -6.49
N ASN A 61 30.95 2.65 -7.70
CA ASN A 61 31.62 3.17 -8.88
C ASN A 61 30.67 4.16 -9.61
N PRO A 62 31.17 5.03 -10.52
CA PRO A 62 30.34 6.09 -11.11
C PRO A 62 29.08 5.59 -11.85
N GLN A 63 29.15 4.45 -12.55
CA GLN A 63 27.98 3.89 -13.23
C GLN A 63 26.97 3.29 -12.24
N ASN A 64 27.45 2.57 -11.23
CA ASN A 64 26.62 2.02 -10.17
C ASN A 64 26.01 3.11 -9.29
N GLN A 65 26.69 4.25 -9.13
CA GLN A 65 26.19 5.39 -8.39
C GLN A 65 24.99 6.03 -9.08
N PHE A 66 25.03 6.19 -10.40
CA PHE A 66 23.88 6.71 -11.17
C PHE A 66 22.66 5.78 -11.05
N ASN A 67 22.87 4.47 -11.22
CA ASN A 67 21.80 3.48 -11.12
C ASN A 67 21.24 3.38 -9.68
N SER A 68 22.12 3.40 -8.68
CA SER A 68 21.73 3.40 -7.27
C SER A 68 20.92 4.64 -6.91
N ASN A 69 21.35 5.83 -7.34
CA ASN A 69 20.61 7.07 -7.10
C ASN A 69 19.19 7.04 -7.69
N ARG A 70 19.03 6.51 -8.92
CA ARG A 70 17.71 6.35 -9.53
C ARG A 70 16.82 5.38 -8.77
N ILE A 71 17.38 4.25 -8.32
CA ILE A 71 16.65 3.28 -7.49
C ILE A 71 16.24 3.90 -6.15
N VAL A 72 17.14 4.63 -5.48
CA VAL A 72 16.86 5.32 -4.21
C VAL A 72 15.78 6.40 -4.37
N GLN A 73 15.78 7.13 -5.48
CA GLN A 73 14.72 8.10 -5.78
C GLN A 73 13.37 7.42 -5.96
N LEU A 74 13.33 6.34 -6.74
CA LEU A 74 12.12 5.54 -6.93
C LEU A 74 11.59 4.97 -5.61
N LEU A 75 12.47 4.38 -4.79
CA LEU A 75 12.10 3.87 -3.47
C LEU A 75 11.63 4.97 -2.52
N SER A 76 12.23 6.16 -2.58
CA SER A 76 11.77 7.32 -1.79
C SER A 76 10.35 7.73 -2.17
N ILE A 77 10.01 7.74 -3.46
CA ILE A 77 8.65 8.03 -3.93
C ILE A 77 7.66 6.98 -3.40
N TYR A 78 8.02 5.70 -3.51
CA TYR A 78 7.22 4.59 -2.99
C TYR A 78 6.95 4.72 -1.49
N ILE A 79 8.02 4.90 -0.70
CA ILE A 79 7.93 5.00 0.75
C ILE A 79 7.08 6.19 1.16
N ASN A 80 7.28 7.36 0.54
CA ASN A 80 6.49 8.55 0.86
C ASN A 80 5.00 8.36 0.54
N ALA A 81 4.67 7.76 -0.61
CA ALA A 81 3.28 7.45 -0.96
C ALA A 81 2.64 6.49 0.06
N ARG A 82 3.39 5.50 0.54
CA ARG A 82 2.91 4.55 1.55
C ARG A 82 2.74 5.19 2.92
N ILE A 83 3.68 6.03 3.36
CA ILE A 83 3.59 6.77 4.63
C ILE A 83 2.32 7.64 4.62
N GLU A 84 2.08 8.40 3.55
CA GLU A 84 0.89 9.24 3.41
C GLU A 84 -0.41 8.43 3.54
N LYS A 85 -0.44 7.23 2.96
CA LYS A 85 -1.61 6.36 3.07
C LYS A 85 -1.71 5.67 4.42
N ILE A 86 -0.60 5.30 5.06
CA ILE A 86 -0.57 4.70 6.40
C ILE A 86 -1.24 5.65 7.40
N GLU A 87 -0.91 6.94 7.35
CA GLU A 87 -1.51 7.97 8.21
C GLU A 87 -3.05 8.01 8.09
N ARG A 88 -3.60 7.69 6.91
CA ARG A 88 -5.03 7.77 6.60
C ARG A 88 -5.77 6.44 6.74
N LEU A 89 -5.13 5.33 6.39
CA LEU A 89 -5.79 4.07 6.07
C LEU A 89 -5.21 2.86 6.80
N ALA A 90 -4.13 2.99 7.58
CA ALA A 90 -3.44 1.83 8.15
C ALA A 90 -4.35 0.93 9.00
N LEU A 91 -5.34 1.50 9.70
CA LEU A 91 -6.31 0.74 10.48
C LEU A 91 -7.10 -0.29 9.65
N PHE A 92 -7.27 -0.05 8.35
CA PHE A 92 -8.05 -0.92 7.45
C PHE A 92 -7.21 -1.94 6.67
N TYR A 93 -5.90 -1.69 6.54
CA TYR A 93 -4.99 -2.44 5.67
C TYR A 93 -3.75 -2.97 6.39
N GLN A 94 -3.85 -3.30 7.69
CA GLN A 94 -2.73 -3.82 8.48
C GLN A 94 -2.01 -5.02 7.85
N GLN A 95 -2.75 -5.87 7.14
CA GLN A 95 -2.22 -7.03 6.42
C GLN A 95 -1.35 -6.66 5.21
N ASN A 96 -1.51 -5.46 4.66
CA ASN A 96 -0.77 -4.96 3.50
C ASN A 96 0.53 -4.24 3.90
N LEU A 97 0.84 -4.15 5.19
CA LEU A 97 1.99 -3.41 5.72
C LEU A 97 3.19 -4.34 5.97
N SER A 98 4.39 -3.84 5.67
CA SER A 98 5.64 -4.43 6.16
C SER A 98 5.77 -4.29 7.69
N SER A 99 6.71 -5.00 8.31
CA SER A 99 6.95 -4.94 9.76
C SER A 99 7.26 -3.52 10.25
N ASN A 100 8.07 -2.75 9.52
CA ASN A 100 8.39 -1.37 9.89
C ASN A 100 7.19 -0.44 9.73
N GLU A 101 6.36 -0.67 8.70
CA GLU A 101 5.13 0.09 8.49
C GLU A 101 4.08 -0.19 9.57
N LYS A 102 4.00 -1.42 10.09
CA LYS A 102 3.16 -1.75 11.25
C LYS A 102 3.60 -0.98 12.49
N ILE A 103 4.90 -0.92 12.76
CA ILE A 103 5.45 -0.12 13.88
C ILE A 103 5.07 1.35 13.72
N LEU A 104 5.22 1.91 12.51
CA LEU A 104 4.83 3.29 12.21
C LEU A 104 3.32 3.51 12.44
N ALA A 105 2.47 2.61 11.92
CA ALA A 105 1.03 2.69 12.08
C ALA A 105 0.61 2.66 13.56
N GLU A 106 1.22 1.79 14.36
CA GLU A 106 0.99 1.73 15.81
C GLU A 106 1.40 3.02 16.51
N GLN A 107 2.55 3.59 16.16
CA GLN A 107 3.03 4.85 16.73
C GLN A 107 2.09 6.00 16.41
N ILE A 108 1.66 6.13 15.14
CA ILE A 108 0.67 7.12 14.71
C ILE A 108 -0.63 6.96 15.51
N GLY A 109 -1.14 5.73 15.63
CA GLY A 109 -2.35 5.44 16.38
C GLY A 109 -2.27 5.87 17.85
N ARG A 110 -1.14 5.61 18.53
CA ARG A 110 -0.92 6.06 19.92
C ARG A 110 -0.91 7.57 20.06
N VAL A 111 -0.25 8.27 19.13
CA VAL A 111 -0.21 9.74 19.13
C VAL A 111 -1.60 10.31 18.91
N GLN A 112 -2.35 9.80 17.93
CA GLN A 112 -3.73 10.21 17.65
C GLN A 112 -4.64 9.99 18.87
N GLN A 113 -4.54 8.84 19.56
CA GLN A 113 -5.29 8.58 20.79
C GLN A 113 -4.93 9.55 21.91
N THR A 114 -3.65 9.87 22.07
CA THR A 114 -3.19 10.84 23.08
C THR A 114 -3.78 12.22 22.81
N VAL A 115 -3.65 12.72 21.58
CA VAL A 115 -4.22 14.01 21.16
C VAL A 115 -5.74 14.03 21.32
N MET A 116 -6.43 12.95 20.91
CA MET A 116 -7.88 12.85 21.05
C MET A 116 -8.31 12.87 22.52
N LYS A 117 -7.60 12.15 23.39
CA LYS A 117 -7.88 12.14 24.83
C LYS A 117 -7.68 13.53 25.45
N ASP A 118 -6.63 14.23 25.07
CA ASP A 118 -6.38 15.60 25.55
C ASP A 118 -7.51 16.54 25.11
N VAL A 119 -7.91 16.50 23.83
CA VAL A 119 -9.04 17.29 23.32
C VAL A 119 -10.34 16.97 24.04
N LEU A 120 -10.66 15.68 24.19
CA LEU A 120 -11.90 15.24 24.84
C LEU A 120 -11.92 15.59 26.33
N SER A 121 -10.79 15.54 27.03
CA SER A 121 -10.71 15.94 28.44
C SER A 121 -11.09 17.41 28.66
N ASN A 122 -10.87 18.26 27.65
CA ASN A 122 -11.30 19.67 27.65
C ASN A 122 -12.78 19.85 27.25
N ILE A 123 -13.44 18.81 26.74
CA ILE A 123 -14.84 18.81 26.29
C ILE A 123 -15.74 18.01 27.26
N GLN A 124 -15.17 17.21 28.17
CA GLN A 124 -15.86 16.26 29.04
C GLN A 124 -16.94 16.86 29.97
N GLU A 125 -17.02 18.19 30.14
CA GLU A 125 -18.20 18.82 30.78
C GLU A 125 -19.46 18.80 29.89
N ARG A 126 -19.36 18.46 28.60
CA ARG A 126 -20.45 18.57 27.61
C ARG A 126 -20.76 17.30 26.80
N VAL A 127 -19.89 16.29 26.79
CA VAL A 127 -20.12 15.07 26.00
C VAL A 127 -19.63 13.82 26.75
N SER A 128 -20.54 12.88 27.04
CA SER A 128 -20.21 11.54 27.52
C SER A 128 -19.72 10.68 26.36
N PHE A 129 -18.49 10.92 25.89
CA PHE A 129 -17.86 10.08 24.86
C PHE A 129 -16.92 9.07 25.53
N ASP A 130 -17.36 7.81 25.62
CA ASP A 130 -16.49 6.72 26.05
C ASP A 130 -15.73 6.17 24.84
N MET A 131 -14.43 6.48 24.79
CA MET A 131 -13.51 6.10 23.72
C MET A 131 -13.35 4.57 23.60
N HIS A 132 -13.63 3.80 24.67
CA HIS A 132 -13.64 2.34 24.63
C HIS A 132 -14.95 1.79 24.04
N SER A 133 -16.02 2.59 24.04
CA SER A 133 -17.32 2.27 23.47
C SER A 133 -17.54 2.84 22.06
N PHE A 134 -16.51 3.37 21.40
CA PHE A 134 -16.52 3.48 19.93
C PHE A 134 -16.33 2.05 19.40
N VAL A 135 -17.41 1.27 19.56
CA VAL A 135 -17.46 -0.18 19.58
C VAL A 135 -17.01 -0.69 18.21
N GLU A 136 -16.40 -1.87 18.18
CA GLU A 136 -16.01 -2.60 16.97
C GLU A 136 -17.03 -2.49 15.82
N GLU A 137 -18.33 -2.39 16.10
CA GLU A 137 -19.40 -2.19 15.13
C GLU A 137 -19.33 -0.86 14.36
N ASP A 138 -19.08 0.27 15.02
CA ASP A 138 -18.89 1.57 14.37
C ASP A 138 -17.61 1.58 13.52
N PHE A 139 -16.57 0.91 13.99
CA PHE A 139 -15.33 0.72 13.24
C PHE A 139 -15.53 -0.17 12.01
N ILE A 140 -16.26 -1.28 12.13
CA ILE A 140 -16.61 -2.18 11.03
C ILE A 140 -17.47 -1.43 9.99
N ASN A 141 -18.45 -0.65 10.44
CA ASN A 141 -19.30 0.15 9.58
C ASN A 141 -18.50 1.23 8.83
N ALA A 142 -17.62 1.95 9.53
CA ALA A 142 -16.73 2.93 8.91
C ALA A 142 -15.77 2.28 7.90
N LYS A 143 -15.21 1.12 8.23
CA LYS A 143 -14.37 0.33 7.32
C LYS A 143 -15.14 -0.05 6.05
N SER A 144 -16.37 -0.55 6.19
CA SER A 144 -17.21 -0.92 5.04
C SER A 144 -17.49 0.28 4.14
N GLN A 145 -17.82 1.44 4.71
CA GLN A 145 -18.09 2.66 3.94
C GLN A 145 -16.85 3.16 3.20
N ILE A 146 -15.69 3.15 3.86
CA ILE A 146 -14.42 3.55 3.24
C ILE A 146 -14.05 2.63 2.08
N LEU A 147 -14.20 1.30 2.25
CA LEU A 147 -13.96 0.34 1.19
C LEU A 147 -14.92 0.52 0.00
N GLU A 148 -16.20 0.80 0.26
CA GLU A 148 -17.17 1.10 -0.78
C GLU A 148 -16.78 2.35 -1.59
N ILE A 149 -16.34 3.41 -0.90
CA ILE A 149 -15.87 4.64 -1.53
C ILE A 149 -14.62 4.35 -2.39
N ILE A 150 -13.63 3.65 -1.82
CA ILE A 150 -12.39 3.24 -2.53
C ILE A 150 -12.72 2.47 -3.81
N ASN A 151 -13.63 1.51 -3.74
CA ASN A 151 -14.00 0.68 -4.90
C ASN A 151 -14.65 1.49 -6.03
N LYS A 152 -15.32 2.60 -5.72
CA LYS A 152 -15.98 3.47 -6.71
C LYS A 152 -15.06 4.52 -7.33
N PHE A 153 -13.80 4.66 -6.86
CA PHE A 153 -12.85 5.58 -7.50
C PHE A 153 -12.63 5.19 -8.95
N LYS A 154 -12.68 6.19 -9.85
CA LYS A 154 -12.40 5.97 -11.26
C LYS A 154 -10.92 6.20 -11.54
N VAL A 155 -10.30 5.22 -12.17
CA VAL A 155 -8.88 5.25 -12.52
C VAL A 155 -8.70 4.97 -14.01
N PHE A 156 -7.71 5.62 -14.61
CA PHE A 156 -7.22 5.24 -15.93
C PHE A 156 -6.31 4.04 -15.77
N CYS A 157 -6.71 2.93 -16.37
CA CYS A 157 -6.01 1.66 -16.27
C CYS A 157 -5.59 1.18 -17.65
N ARG A 158 -4.37 0.65 -17.77
CA ARG A 158 -3.88 -0.07 -18.95
C ARG A 158 -3.78 -1.56 -18.64
N PHE A 159 -4.34 -2.38 -19.49
CA PHE A 159 -4.27 -3.84 -19.37
C PHE A 159 -2.97 -4.36 -19.98
N LEU A 160 -2.22 -5.13 -19.20
CA LEU A 160 -0.95 -5.72 -19.61
C LEU A 160 -1.15 -7.11 -20.22
N GLU A 161 -2.29 -7.75 -19.93
CA GLU A 161 -2.69 -9.04 -20.46
C GLU A 161 -4.16 -9.00 -20.91
N PRO A 162 -4.58 -9.86 -21.86
CA PRO A 162 -6.00 -10.05 -22.17
C PRO A 162 -6.75 -10.58 -20.95
N GLY A 163 -7.98 -10.10 -20.74
CA GLY A 163 -8.77 -10.52 -19.60
C GLY A 163 -10.24 -10.16 -19.74
N HIS A 164 -10.99 -10.33 -18.65
CA HIS A 164 -12.41 -10.00 -18.59
C HIS A 164 -12.69 -9.03 -17.47
N ILE A 165 -13.58 -8.07 -17.73
CA ILE A 165 -14.17 -7.22 -16.71
C ILE A 165 -15.66 -7.31 -16.88
N ASP A 166 -16.33 -7.79 -15.84
CA ASP A 166 -17.74 -8.20 -15.93
C ASP A 166 -17.89 -9.14 -17.14
N ASP A 167 -18.75 -8.81 -18.11
CA ASP A 167 -18.98 -9.58 -19.33
C ASP A 167 -18.12 -9.12 -20.53
N ASP A 168 -17.31 -8.06 -20.38
CA ASP A 168 -16.50 -7.50 -21.45
C ASP A 168 -15.14 -8.19 -21.58
N ILE A 169 -14.79 -8.61 -22.80
CA ILE A 169 -13.42 -9.02 -23.15
C ILE A 169 -12.57 -7.77 -23.32
N ILE A 170 -11.48 -7.68 -22.55
CA ILE A 170 -10.48 -6.63 -22.67
C ILE A 170 -9.20 -7.19 -23.29
N GLN A 171 -8.74 -6.52 -24.35
CA GLN A 171 -7.50 -6.86 -25.03
C GLN A 171 -6.29 -6.23 -24.34
N GLN A 172 -5.13 -6.85 -24.51
CA GLN A 172 -3.85 -6.31 -24.07
C GLN A 172 -3.59 -4.92 -24.68
N GLY A 173 -3.01 -4.01 -23.88
CA GLY A 173 -2.64 -2.66 -24.29
C GLY A 173 -3.79 -1.65 -24.27
N VAL A 174 -5.04 -2.11 -24.15
CA VAL A 174 -6.21 -1.23 -24.05
C VAL A 174 -6.13 -0.39 -22.78
N GLN A 175 -6.52 0.88 -22.90
CA GLN A 175 -6.69 1.79 -21.78
C GLN A 175 -8.16 2.07 -21.56
N ARG A 176 -8.63 2.04 -20.32
CA ARG A 176 -10.01 2.38 -19.96
C ARG A 176 -10.05 3.21 -18.69
N LEU A 177 -11.05 4.10 -18.63
CA LEU A 177 -11.50 4.69 -17.38
C LEU A 177 -12.46 3.70 -16.71
N ILE A 178 -12.13 3.25 -15.51
CA ILE A 178 -12.86 2.19 -14.83
C ILE A 178 -12.85 2.36 -13.31
N GLU A 179 -13.88 1.85 -12.65
CA GLU A 179 -13.93 1.75 -11.20
C GLU A 179 -12.83 0.84 -10.66
N TYR A 180 -12.11 1.32 -9.65
CA TYR A 180 -10.99 0.63 -9.03
C TYR A 180 -11.36 -0.77 -8.54
N GLY A 181 -12.53 -0.92 -7.92
CA GLY A 181 -12.99 -2.20 -7.38
C GLY A 181 -13.09 -3.31 -8.44
N LYS A 182 -13.33 -2.96 -9.71
CA LYS A 182 -13.43 -3.93 -10.82
C LYS A 182 -12.06 -4.45 -11.29
N ILE A 183 -11.00 -3.69 -11.01
CA ILE A 183 -9.64 -4.01 -11.44
C ILE A 183 -8.70 -4.35 -10.30
N ARG A 184 -9.13 -4.21 -9.04
CA ARG A 184 -8.29 -4.37 -7.85
C ARG A 184 -7.48 -5.67 -7.86
N ASP A 185 -8.12 -6.81 -8.09
CA ASP A 185 -7.42 -8.09 -8.10
C ASP A 185 -6.48 -8.23 -9.29
N LYS A 186 -6.86 -7.70 -10.46
CA LYS A 186 -6.00 -7.67 -11.66
C LYS A 186 -4.75 -6.82 -11.43
N LEU A 187 -4.91 -5.69 -10.73
CA LEU A 187 -3.82 -4.79 -10.37
C LEU A 187 -2.84 -5.48 -9.41
N ILE A 188 -3.36 -6.12 -8.37
CA ILE A 188 -2.55 -6.87 -7.38
C ILE A 188 -1.79 -8.01 -8.07
N ASN A 189 -2.41 -8.67 -9.05
CA ASN A 189 -1.80 -9.75 -9.82
C ASN A 189 -0.91 -9.27 -10.97
N GLY A 190 -0.68 -7.96 -11.12
CA GLY A 190 0.19 -7.41 -12.17
C GLY A 190 -0.38 -7.50 -13.60
N GLN A 191 -1.67 -7.79 -13.76
CA GLN A 191 -2.34 -7.93 -15.05
C GLN A 191 -2.74 -6.58 -15.66
N CYS A 192 -2.70 -5.52 -14.86
CA CYS A 192 -2.91 -4.16 -15.30
C CYS A 192 -2.08 -3.17 -14.48
N VAL A 193 -2.00 -1.93 -14.96
CA VAL A 193 -1.29 -0.82 -14.31
C VAL A 193 -2.19 0.41 -14.31
N ILE A 194 -2.20 1.17 -13.22
CA ILE A 194 -2.86 2.47 -13.16
C ILE A 194 -1.93 3.50 -13.81
N ILE A 195 -2.45 4.27 -14.75
CA ILE A 195 -1.69 5.31 -15.47
C ILE A 195 -2.16 6.73 -15.14
N GLY A 196 -3.21 6.86 -14.33
CA GLY A 196 -3.70 8.14 -13.83
C GLY A 196 -5.02 8.01 -13.08
N PHE A 197 -5.41 9.08 -12.39
CA PHE A 197 -6.71 9.18 -11.74
C PHE A 197 -7.67 10.00 -12.59
N ALA A 198 -8.96 9.65 -12.55
CA ALA A 198 -9.99 10.65 -12.79
C ALA A 198 -10.37 11.21 -11.42
N ASP A 199 -10.11 12.51 -11.22
CA ASP A 199 -10.50 13.22 -10.02
C ASP A 199 -12.00 13.05 -9.78
N PRO A 200 -12.45 12.47 -8.65
CA PRO A 200 -13.88 12.35 -8.36
C PRO A 200 -14.53 13.69 -8.00
N TRP A 201 -13.76 14.77 -7.85
CA TRP A 201 -14.23 16.10 -7.44
C TRP A 201 -14.31 17.14 -8.57
N ASN A 202 -14.11 16.72 -9.83
CA ASN A 202 -14.34 17.56 -11.02
C ASN A 202 -15.53 17.06 -11.85
#